data_AF-A0A1I4RXB6-F1
#
_entry.id   AF-A0A1I4RXB6-F1
#
_cell.length_a   1.000
_cell.length_b   1.000
_cell.length_c   1.000
_cell.angle_alpha   90.00
_cell.angle_beta   90.00
_cell.angle_gamma   90.00
#
_symmetry.space_group_name_H-M   'P 1'
#
loop_
_entity.id
_entity.type
_entity.pdbx_description
1 polymer ?
#
loop_
_entity_poly.entity_id
_entity_poly.type
_entity_poly.pdbx_seq_one_letter_code
_entity_poly.pdbx_strand_id
1 'polypeptide(L)'
;MYNPLKTLAAAIAVASLPMSISAAPYSQLIIFGDSLSDSGQFPDLGNPLSASGNRFTNRVGPTYSAQESFGQVSVQLLASQLGLQALPSAPARVGGSPTPGGTNYAVGGYTTDQIRDSITTAMSVPAPAPVIPGARLGYLAEFGRADRNALFYINGGGNDVIQSLLGAPFDPTLSAAALVSGVAALQQAGARYIVVSDLPDVGPTPFATAWGQRTLGSNNSANFNRELDQQLAALGGNILRLNFNGLLTEVYADLESFGFANIDQTRTCFTSCGTSVGPELRDTVFGLGGTSPNPDRLIFNDDVHATNAVQRLTADYMYAILAAPAEITLLPEMGLASLTSHQQHLQSQWQTQRGNWQETGKWNGFVAGGAMRNDFKNAQVTPSADGKGTQLTLGSSYRLDDNWRLGLAVGLQRQKLDTASKSTYELDSYLLTGFAQYQRERAWADASLSYGHLDYSDLKRQFALGITQRAEKGDTDGSLLAFSARVGYDLANPGTGWQVSPFISADIAKVDVDGYREAGTRSTALFYGDQQRDSQRLGLGVQMKRQLNQQTAWHAELATEREMKDDPTHVRTGLVSRPGNSASLPGYMPEKSNLTGAVGITHDLGNELQVGASYHFRGTDDRQHGLNLSLGWNW
;
A
#
# COMPACT_ATOMS: atom_id res chain seq x y z
N MET A 1 16.06 41.31 37.16
CA MET A 1 14.80 40.80 36.60
C MET A 1 15.11 40.06 35.30
N TYR A 2 15.44 38.77 35.40
CA TYR A 2 15.53 37.89 34.24
C TYR A 2 14.12 37.41 33.93
N ASN A 3 13.66 37.61 32.70
CA ASN A 3 12.28 37.32 32.29
C ASN A 3 12.19 35.86 31.82
N PRO A 4 11.74 34.90 32.66
CA PRO A 4 11.80 33.46 32.37
C PRO A 4 10.89 33.05 31.20
N LEU A 5 9.97 33.92 30.78
CA LEU A 5 9.03 33.70 29.70
C LEU A 5 9.68 33.74 28.30
N LYS A 6 10.80 34.45 28.11
CA LYS A 6 11.48 34.54 26.80
C LYS A 6 12.38 33.34 26.52
N THR A 7 12.94 32.73 27.56
CA THR A 7 13.84 31.57 27.43
C THR A 7 13.06 30.27 27.18
N LEU A 8 11.83 30.16 27.69
CA LEU A 8 10.93 29.02 27.45
C LEU A 8 10.38 29.01 26.01
N ALA A 9 10.08 30.20 25.44
CA ALA A 9 9.59 30.33 24.07
C ALA A 9 10.66 29.96 23.02
N ALA A 10 11.94 30.23 23.30
CA ALA A 10 13.05 29.87 22.42
C ALA A 10 13.42 28.36 22.50
N ALA A 11 13.19 27.71 23.65
CA ALA A 11 13.43 26.27 23.80
C ALA A 11 12.36 25.41 23.11
N ILE A 12 11.11 25.88 23.01
CA ILE A 12 10.02 25.18 22.32
C ILE A 12 10.17 25.30 20.78
N ALA A 13 10.73 26.40 20.27
CA ALA A 13 10.87 26.63 18.83
C ALA A 13 12.01 25.85 18.15
N VAL A 14 12.97 25.31 18.91
CA VAL A 14 14.14 24.56 18.35
C VAL A 14 13.91 23.03 18.39
N ALA A 15 12.90 22.54 19.11
CA ALA A 15 12.57 21.12 19.17
C ALA A 15 11.57 20.65 18.08
N SER A 16 11.12 21.55 17.19
CA SER A 16 10.00 21.30 16.27
C SER A 16 10.37 21.30 14.78
N LEU A 17 11.56 20.83 14.41
CA LEU A 17 11.86 20.50 13.02
C LEU A 17 11.63 19.00 12.78
N PRO A 18 10.45 18.58 12.28
CA PRO A 18 10.29 17.23 11.77
C PRO A 18 11.13 17.10 10.49
N MET A 19 12.20 16.29 10.55
CA MET A 19 12.78 15.69 9.35
C MET A 19 11.93 14.48 8.99
N SER A 20 10.88 14.68 8.19
CA SER A 20 10.11 13.58 7.64
C SER A 20 10.88 12.98 6.45
N ILE A 21 11.68 11.94 6.71
CA ILE A 21 12.12 11.01 5.67
C ILE A 21 11.01 9.97 5.55
N SER A 22 10.16 10.09 4.53
CA SER A 22 9.23 9.01 4.15
C SER A 22 10.08 7.79 3.76
N ALA A 23 10.03 6.72 4.54
CA ALA A 23 10.77 5.50 4.23
C ALA A 23 10.12 4.79 3.02
N ALA A 24 10.91 4.49 1.99
CA ALA A 24 10.51 3.54 0.95
C ALA A 24 10.24 2.18 1.61
N PRO A 25 9.18 1.44 1.22
CA PRO A 25 8.97 0.09 1.73
C PRO A 25 10.08 -0.88 1.30
N TYR A 26 10.75 -0.58 0.17
CA TYR A 26 11.78 -1.41 -0.42
C TYR A 26 13.06 -0.61 -0.66
N SER A 27 14.22 -1.19 -0.35
CA SER A 27 15.54 -0.57 -0.57
C SER A 27 15.94 -0.55 -2.04
N GLN A 28 15.55 -1.59 -2.79
CA GLN A 28 15.84 -1.80 -4.21
C GLN A 28 14.93 -2.88 -4.80
N LEU A 29 14.82 -2.92 -6.12
CA LEU A 29 14.18 -4.01 -6.86
C LEU A 29 15.27 -4.88 -7.50
N ILE A 30 15.33 -6.15 -7.11
CA ILE A 30 16.30 -7.13 -7.63
C ILE A 30 15.54 -8.14 -8.48
N ILE A 31 15.93 -8.27 -9.74
CA ILE A 31 15.16 -8.99 -10.75
C ILE A 31 16.00 -10.15 -11.28
N PHE A 32 15.40 -11.33 -11.39
CA PHE A 32 15.97 -12.50 -12.04
C PHE A 32 14.97 -13.04 -13.07
N GLY A 33 15.48 -13.54 -14.19
CA GLY A 33 14.62 -14.12 -15.21
C GLY A 33 15.22 -14.08 -16.60
N ASP A 34 14.33 -13.94 -17.57
CA ASP A 34 14.63 -14.07 -19.00
C ASP A 34 14.37 -12.75 -19.77
N SER A 35 14.09 -12.86 -21.07
CA SER A 35 13.83 -11.73 -21.96
C SER A 35 12.60 -10.90 -21.55
N LEU A 36 11.63 -11.46 -20.84
CA LEU A 36 10.45 -10.72 -20.39
C LEU A 36 10.79 -9.62 -19.37
N SER A 37 11.95 -9.76 -18.70
CA SER A 37 12.42 -8.86 -17.64
C SER A 37 13.77 -8.22 -17.94
N ASP A 38 14.45 -8.57 -19.03
CA ASP A 38 15.77 -8.06 -19.39
C ASP A 38 15.73 -6.54 -19.65
N SER A 39 16.46 -5.78 -18.84
CA SER A 39 16.52 -4.31 -18.93
C SER A 39 17.55 -3.75 -19.91
N GLY A 40 18.28 -4.60 -20.64
CA GLY A 40 19.32 -4.18 -21.58
C GLY A 40 20.68 -4.83 -21.36
N GLN A 41 20.73 -6.14 -21.12
CA GLN A 41 22.00 -6.86 -20.97
C GLN A 41 22.80 -6.92 -22.27
N PHE A 42 22.12 -7.02 -23.40
CA PHE A 42 22.77 -7.04 -24.71
C PHE A 42 22.90 -5.61 -25.26
N PRO A 43 23.97 -5.28 -26.00
CA PRO A 43 24.04 -3.99 -26.67
C PRO A 43 22.96 -3.88 -27.75
N ASP A 44 22.41 -2.67 -27.93
CA ASP A 44 21.56 -2.38 -29.08
C ASP A 44 22.43 -2.23 -30.34
N LEU A 45 22.52 -3.29 -31.15
CA LEU A 45 23.32 -3.26 -32.38
C LEU A 45 22.75 -2.33 -33.46
N GLY A 46 21.46 -2.01 -33.38
CA GLY A 46 20.83 -1.01 -34.24
C GLY A 46 21.17 0.43 -33.82
N ASN A 47 21.43 0.64 -32.52
CA ASN A 47 21.86 1.91 -31.95
C ASN A 47 23.09 1.74 -31.04
N PRO A 48 24.30 1.49 -31.59
CA PRO A 48 25.47 1.21 -30.76
C PRO A 48 25.90 2.37 -29.84
N LEU A 49 25.41 3.59 -30.12
CA LEU A 49 25.64 4.79 -29.33
C LEU A 49 24.58 5.00 -28.24
N SER A 50 23.50 4.22 -28.24
CA SER A 50 22.53 4.26 -27.16
C SER A 50 23.17 3.75 -25.88
N ALA A 51 23.12 4.57 -24.83
CA ALA A 51 23.47 4.15 -23.48
C ALA A 51 22.49 3.07 -22.95
N SER A 52 21.38 2.84 -23.65
CA SER A 52 20.38 1.85 -23.29
C SER A 52 20.53 0.59 -24.15
N GLY A 53 20.71 -0.57 -23.51
CA GLY A 53 20.84 -1.85 -24.21
C GLY A 53 19.56 -2.33 -24.89
N ASN A 54 19.68 -3.44 -25.64
CA ASN A 54 18.61 -4.16 -26.29
C ASN A 54 17.61 -4.72 -25.27
N ARG A 55 16.32 -4.43 -25.48
CA ARG A 55 15.22 -4.97 -24.67
C ARG A 55 14.23 -5.65 -25.60
N PHE A 56 13.62 -6.74 -25.15
CA PHE A 56 12.75 -7.58 -25.97
C PHE A 56 11.32 -7.02 -26.01
N THR A 57 11.17 -5.87 -26.68
CA THR A 57 9.91 -5.17 -26.93
C THR A 57 10.10 -4.23 -28.14
N ASN A 58 9.10 -3.46 -28.55
CA ASN A 58 9.25 -2.48 -29.62
C ASN A 58 10.01 -1.22 -29.18
N ARG A 59 10.60 -0.52 -30.15
CA ARG A 59 11.21 0.81 -29.95
C ARG A 59 10.16 1.87 -29.60
N VAL A 60 10.60 2.98 -29.01
CA VAL A 60 9.70 4.01 -28.46
C VAL A 60 8.91 4.80 -29.51
N GLY A 61 9.32 4.80 -30.77
CA GLY A 61 8.67 5.57 -31.82
C GLY A 61 9.19 7.01 -31.91
N PRO A 62 8.69 7.79 -32.89
CA PRO A 62 7.54 7.46 -33.74
C PRO A 62 7.87 6.63 -34.99
N THR A 63 9.15 6.50 -35.38
CA THR A 63 9.54 5.75 -36.58
C THR A 63 9.83 4.28 -36.30
N TYR A 64 10.08 3.94 -35.03
CA TYR A 64 10.48 2.62 -34.55
C TYR A 64 11.77 2.11 -35.21
N SER A 65 12.57 3.05 -35.71
CA SER A 65 13.82 2.79 -36.42
C SER A 65 14.96 2.53 -35.45
N ALA A 66 16.06 2.00 -35.99
CA ALA A 66 17.26 1.68 -35.23
C ALA A 66 17.86 2.88 -34.46
N GLN A 67 17.50 4.12 -34.78
CA GLN A 67 17.96 5.33 -34.11
C GLN A 67 17.24 5.61 -32.77
N GLU A 68 16.11 4.95 -32.51
CA GLU A 68 15.30 5.16 -31.31
C GLU A 68 15.53 4.04 -30.29
N SER A 69 15.58 4.30 -29.00
CA SER A 69 15.78 3.24 -28.01
C SER A 69 14.60 2.25 -27.95
N PHE A 70 14.89 1.01 -27.54
CA PHE A 70 13.85 0.09 -27.09
C PHE A 70 13.06 0.66 -25.92
N GLY A 71 11.75 0.38 -25.89
CA GLY A 71 10.89 0.71 -24.77
C GLY A 71 11.34 0.04 -23.46
N GLN A 72 10.81 0.53 -22.34
CA GLN A 72 11.05 -0.07 -21.03
C GLN A 72 10.24 -1.37 -20.89
N VAL A 73 10.87 -2.40 -20.34
CA VAL A 73 10.16 -3.64 -19.93
C VAL A 73 9.39 -3.41 -18.62
N SER A 74 8.42 -4.28 -18.35
CA SER A 74 7.48 -4.16 -17.22
C SER A 74 8.17 -3.94 -15.87
N VAL A 75 9.29 -4.62 -15.61
CA VAL A 75 10.05 -4.46 -14.36
C VAL A 75 10.76 -3.10 -14.24
N GLN A 76 11.11 -2.44 -15.35
CA GLN A 76 11.66 -1.09 -15.33
C GLN A 76 10.57 -0.04 -15.05
N LEU A 77 9.39 -0.26 -15.62
CA LEU A 77 8.21 0.58 -15.35
C LEU A 77 7.76 0.44 -13.90
N LEU A 78 7.69 -0.80 -13.38
CA LEU A 78 7.41 -1.07 -11.97
C LEU A 78 8.44 -0.41 -11.05
N ALA A 79 9.74 -0.54 -11.36
CA ALA A 79 10.79 0.12 -10.59
C ALA A 79 10.52 1.63 -10.50
N SER A 80 10.21 2.28 -11.64
CA SER A 80 9.89 3.71 -11.66
C SER A 80 8.66 4.05 -10.82
N GLN A 81 7.60 3.24 -10.85
CA GLN A 81 6.38 3.44 -10.05
C GLN A 81 6.66 3.31 -8.54
N LEU A 82 7.64 2.49 -8.15
CA LEU A 82 8.10 2.33 -6.77
C LEU A 82 9.19 3.35 -6.36
N GLY A 83 9.64 4.23 -7.26
CA GLY A 83 10.75 5.15 -7.02
C GLY A 83 12.12 4.46 -6.93
N LEU A 84 12.28 3.31 -7.60
CA LEU A 84 13.45 2.45 -7.66
C LEU A 84 14.05 2.41 -9.08
N GLN A 85 15.11 1.63 -9.27
CA GLN A 85 15.76 1.41 -10.56
C GLN A 85 15.85 -0.09 -10.87
N ALA A 86 15.92 -0.42 -12.16
CA ALA A 86 16.13 -1.77 -12.68
C ALA A 86 17.13 -1.72 -13.85
N LEU A 87 18.38 -1.37 -13.53
CA LEU A 87 19.48 -1.31 -14.49
C LEU A 87 20.09 -2.71 -14.72
N PRO A 88 20.62 -3.02 -15.91
CA PRO A 88 21.24 -4.31 -16.20
C PRO A 88 22.46 -4.56 -15.29
N SER A 89 22.53 -5.75 -14.72
CA SER A 89 23.56 -6.11 -13.73
C SER A 89 24.94 -6.37 -14.36
N ALA A 90 24.99 -6.91 -15.59
CA ALA A 90 26.20 -7.38 -16.24
C ALA A 90 26.17 -7.20 -17.77
N PRO A 91 25.97 -5.97 -18.29
CA PRO A 91 25.77 -5.77 -19.72
C PRO A 91 26.99 -6.18 -20.56
N ALA A 92 26.73 -6.92 -21.64
CA ALA A 92 27.64 -7.10 -22.76
C ALA A 92 27.80 -5.77 -23.50
N ARG A 93 28.97 -5.54 -24.13
CA ARG A 93 29.32 -4.20 -24.63
C ARG A 93 30.13 -4.19 -25.91
N VAL A 94 29.98 -3.12 -26.68
CA VAL A 94 30.82 -2.81 -27.84
C VAL A 94 31.96 -1.90 -27.38
N GLY A 95 33.07 -2.51 -26.93
CA GLY A 95 34.24 -1.77 -26.40
C GLY A 95 34.02 -1.16 -24.99
N GLY A 96 35.05 -0.47 -24.47
CA GLY A 96 35.01 0.22 -23.18
C GLY A 96 35.28 -0.65 -21.94
N SER A 97 35.54 0.01 -20.80
CA SER A 97 35.68 -0.63 -19.48
C SER A 97 34.31 -1.10 -18.95
N PRO A 98 34.24 -2.25 -18.25
CA PRO A 98 32.97 -2.75 -17.73
C PRO A 98 32.36 -1.76 -16.72
N THR A 99 31.05 -1.56 -16.78
CA THR A 99 30.27 -0.92 -15.71
C THR A 99 29.20 -1.90 -15.17
N PRO A 100 29.58 -3.02 -14.54
CA PRO A 100 28.63 -3.87 -13.82
C PRO A 100 28.14 -3.11 -12.59
N GLY A 101 26.88 -3.25 -12.21
CA GLY A 101 26.38 -2.56 -11.02
C GLY A 101 24.87 -2.41 -10.90
N GLY A 102 24.09 -2.78 -11.93
CA GLY A 102 22.64 -2.82 -11.84
C GLY A 102 22.10 -3.99 -10.99
N THR A 103 20.80 -3.95 -10.72
CA THR A 103 20.05 -4.92 -9.90
C THR A 103 19.19 -5.89 -10.72
N ASN A 104 19.18 -5.75 -12.04
CA ASN A 104 18.46 -6.64 -12.93
C ASN A 104 19.39 -7.69 -13.54
N TYR A 105 19.26 -8.92 -13.07
CA TYR A 105 20.00 -10.12 -13.48
C TYR A 105 19.24 -10.93 -14.53
N ALA A 106 18.07 -10.49 -14.98
CA ALA A 106 17.38 -11.15 -16.08
C ALA A 106 18.18 -11.00 -17.38
N VAL A 107 18.24 -12.08 -18.17
CA VAL A 107 19.00 -12.15 -19.42
C VAL A 107 18.15 -12.85 -20.47
N GLY A 108 17.99 -12.22 -21.64
CA GLY A 108 17.32 -12.83 -22.78
C GLY A 108 17.85 -14.22 -23.13
N GLY A 109 16.94 -15.19 -23.27
CA GLY A 109 17.24 -16.58 -23.61
C GLY A 109 17.52 -17.51 -22.42
N TYR A 110 17.56 -17.00 -21.19
CA TYR A 110 17.79 -17.86 -20.02
C TYR A 110 16.65 -18.86 -19.79
N THR A 111 17.05 -20.12 -19.58
CA THR A 111 16.21 -21.19 -19.02
C THR A 111 16.17 -21.12 -17.49
N THR A 112 15.27 -21.86 -16.87
CA THR A 112 15.14 -21.91 -15.40
C THR A 112 16.43 -22.27 -14.66
N ASP A 113 17.27 -23.14 -15.21
CA ASP A 113 18.60 -23.48 -14.66
C ASP A 113 19.55 -22.28 -14.66
N GLN A 114 19.60 -21.52 -15.76
CA GLN A 114 20.46 -20.33 -15.87
C GLN A 114 19.96 -19.20 -14.95
N ILE A 115 18.65 -19.10 -14.74
CA ILE A 115 18.06 -18.17 -13.78
C ILE A 115 18.48 -18.53 -12.36
N ARG A 116 18.39 -19.81 -11.96
CA ARG A 116 18.92 -20.29 -10.68
C ARG A 116 20.40 -19.94 -10.53
N ASP A 117 21.20 -20.22 -11.55
CA ASP A 117 22.65 -19.99 -11.51
C ASP A 117 22.98 -18.48 -11.35
N SER A 118 22.20 -17.60 -11.98
CA SER A 118 22.33 -16.15 -11.80
C SER A 118 22.03 -15.67 -10.38
N ILE A 119 21.27 -16.46 -9.61
CA ILE A 119 21.03 -16.23 -8.18
C ILE A 119 22.20 -16.79 -7.36
N THR A 120 22.62 -18.03 -7.61
CA THR A 120 23.45 -18.80 -6.67
C THR A 120 24.93 -18.88 -6.97
N THR A 121 25.33 -18.80 -8.25
CA THR A 121 26.70 -19.12 -8.69
C THR A 121 27.30 -18.03 -9.57
N ALA A 122 26.85 -17.92 -10.81
CA ALA A 122 27.37 -17.00 -11.82
C ALA A 122 26.30 -16.69 -12.87
N MET A 123 26.42 -15.51 -13.48
CA MET A 123 25.68 -15.16 -14.69
C MET A 123 26.64 -14.83 -15.82
N SER A 124 26.20 -15.11 -17.04
CA SER A 124 26.93 -14.74 -18.26
C SER A 124 25.96 -14.23 -19.34
N VAL A 125 26.38 -13.19 -20.05
CA VAL A 125 25.65 -12.63 -21.19
C VAL A 125 26.48 -12.95 -22.43
N PRO A 126 26.20 -14.10 -23.10
CA PRO A 126 27.01 -14.56 -24.21
C PRO A 126 26.85 -13.61 -25.40
N ALA A 127 27.95 -13.20 -26.01
CA ALA A 127 27.92 -12.31 -27.16
C ALA A 127 28.99 -12.71 -28.19
N PRO A 128 28.67 -12.68 -29.50
CA PRO A 128 29.66 -12.92 -30.54
C PRO A 128 30.59 -11.71 -30.72
N ALA A 129 31.83 -11.97 -31.13
CA ALA A 129 32.77 -10.90 -31.48
C ALA A 129 32.19 -10.01 -32.61
N PRO A 130 32.38 -8.68 -32.58
CA PRO A 130 33.27 -7.91 -31.71
C PRO A 130 32.67 -7.48 -30.36
N VAL A 131 31.46 -7.93 -30.00
CA VAL A 131 30.85 -7.62 -28.70
C VAL A 131 31.59 -8.39 -27.60
N ILE A 132 31.95 -7.70 -26.53
CA ILE A 132 32.56 -8.31 -25.34
C ILE A 132 31.43 -8.90 -24.48
N PRO A 133 31.45 -10.22 -24.18
CA PRO A 133 30.46 -10.84 -23.31
C PRO A 133 30.38 -10.17 -21.93
N GLY A 134 29.18 -10.13 -21.37
CA GLY A 134 28.95 -9.77 -19.97
C GLY A 134 29.19 -10.99 -19.07
N ALA A 135 29.72 -10.76 -17.87
CA ALA A 135 29.84 -11.79 -16.85
C ALA A 135 29.85 -11.15 -15.46
N ARG A 136 29.23 -11.82 -14.49
CA ARG A 136 29.19 -11.42 -13.08
C ARG A 136 28.99 -12.66 -12.22
N LEU A 137 29.40 -12.59 -10.96
CA LEU A 137 28.98 -13.60 -9.98
C LEU A 137 27.45 -13.60 -9.84
N GLY A 138 26.89 -14.73 -9.45
CA GLY A 138 25.48 -14.79 -9.10
C GLY A 138 25.24 -13.92 -7.86
N TYR A 139 24.04 -13.39 -7.71
CA TYR A 139 23.73 -12.43 -6.64
C TYR A 139 24.19 -12.89 -5.24
N LEU A 140 23.86 -14.12 -4.85
CA LEU A 140 24.26 -14.66 -3.54
C LEU A 140 25.74 -15.03 -3.48
N ALA A 141 26.37 -15.39 -4.60
CA ALA A 141 27.81 -15.60 -4.65
C ALA A 141 28.59 -14.29 -4.49
N GLU A 142 28.05 -13.16 -4.95
CA GLU A 142 28.66 -11.85 -4.82
C GLU A 142 28.47 -11.24 -3.42
N PHE A 143 27.24 -11.31 -2.87
CA PHE A 143 26.89 -10.59 -1.66
C PHE A 143 26.85 -11.45 -0.39
N GLY A 144 26.81 -12.78 -0.53
CA GLY A 144 26.77 -13.74 0.58
C GLY A 144 25.46 -13.79 1.39
N ARG A 145 24.59 -12.77 1.25
CA ARG A 145 23.27 -12.68 1.88
C ARG A 145 22.33 -11.82 1.03
N ALA A 146 21.03 -12.05 1.17
CA ALA A 146 20.03 -11.21 0.54
C ALA A 146 19.81 -9.93 1.34
N ASP A 147 19.58 -8.82 0.64
CA ASP A 147 19.08 -7.59 1.25
C ASP A 147 17.66 -7.84 1.80
N ARG A 148 17.50 -7.74 3.12
CA ARG A 148 16.23 -8.02 3.79
C ARG A 148 15.12 -7.02 3.44
N ASN A 149 15.49 -5.84 2.94
CA ASN A 149 14.54 -4.79 2.59
C ASN A 149 14.34 -4.69 1.06
N ALA A 150 15.00 -5.52 0.26
CA ALA A 150 14.80 -5.51 -1.19
C ALA A 150 13.53 -6.26 -1.59
N LEU A 151 12.90 -5.80 -2.67
CA LEU A 151 11.87 -6.54 -3.39
C LEU A 151 12.58 -7.43 -4.43
N PHE A 152 12.38 -8.74 -4.35
CA PHE A 152 12.90 -9.71 -5.31
C PHE A 152 11.78 -10.09 -6.28
N TYR A 153 12.04 -10.01 -7.58
CA TYR A 153 11.13 -10.46 -8.61
C TYR A 153 11.78 -11.53 -9.48
N ILE A 154 11.06 -12.63 -9.72
CA ILE A 154 11.56 -13.79 -10.44
C ILE A 154 10.50 -14.24 -11.46
N ASN A 155 10.92 -14.41 -12.71
CA ASN A 155 10.12 -15.06 -13.76
C ASN A 155 10.98 -16.09 -14.50
N GLY A 156 10.37 -17.03 -15.22
CA GLY A 156 11.10 -17.99 -16.05
C GLY A 156 10.23 -19.12 -16.60
N GLY A 157 10.84 -20.02 -17.38
CA GLY A 157 10.19 -21.19 -17.99
C GLY A 157 9.81 -21.02 -19.45
N GLY A 158 9.77 -19.79 -19.97
CA GLY A 158 9.42 -19.53 -21.38
C GLY A 158 10.41 -20.17 -22.35
N ASN A 159 11.72 -20.00 -22.10
CA ASN A 159 12.75 -20.59 -22.94
C ASN A 159 12.77 -22.12 -22.84
N ASP A 160 12.52 -22.70 -21.67
CA ASP A 160 12.40 -24.16 -21.49
C ASP A 160 11.27 -24.72 -22.37
N VAL A 161 10.09 -24.07 -22.34
CA VAL A 161 8.95 -24.47 -23.18
C VAL A 161 9.26 -24.24 -24.66
N ILE A 162 9.78 -23.09 -25.07
CA ILE A 162 10.08 -22.79 -26.48
C ILE A 162 11.09 -23.78 -27.05
N GLN A 163 12.16 -24.11 -26.32
CA GLN A 163 13.14 -25.12 -26.74
C GLN A 163 12.48 -26.50 -26.90
N SER A 164 11.49 -26.85 -26.07
CA SER A 164 10.72 -28.08 -26.21
C SER A 164 9.91 -28.13 -27.52
N LEU A 165 9.34 -27.00 -27.94
CA LEU A 165 8.60 -26.89 -29.20
C LEU A 165 9.52 -27.03 -30.41
N LEU A 166 10.82 -26.80 -30.23
CA LEU A 166 11.88 -27.01 -31.21
C LEU A 166 12.51 -28.41 -31.12
N GLY A 167 11.97 -29.30 -30.28
CA GLY A 167 12.38 -30.71 -30.18
C GLY A 167 13.35 -31.04 -29.05
N ALA A 168 13.69 -30.08 -28.18
CA ALA A 168 14.45 -30.37 -26.97
C ALA A 168 13.61 -31.18 -25.96
N PRO A 169 14.21 -32.07 -25.14
CA PRO A 169 13.51 -32.68 -24.02
C PRO A 169 13.02 -31.63 -23.02
N PHE A 170 11.82 -31.82 -22.47
CA PHE A 170 11.25 -30.93 -21.47
C PHE A 170 10.59 -31.73 -20.35
N ASP A 171 11.01 -31.43 -19.12
CA ASP A 171 10.41 -31.95 -17.90
C ASP A 171 9.92 -30.76 -17.06
N PRO A 172 8.60 -30.54 -16.97
CA PRO A 172 8.05 -29.40 -16.24
C PRO A 172 8.39 -29.43 -14.75
N THR A 173 8.54 -30.62 -14.15
CA THR A 173 8.87 -30.77 -12.74
C THR A 173 10.31 -30.32 -12.48
N LEU A 174 11.26 -30.70 -13.35
CA LEU A 174 12.67 -30.29 -13.22
C LEU A 174 12.87 -28.79 -13.49
N SER A 175 12.25 -28.24 -14.54
CA SER A 175 12.33 -26.80 -14.81
C SER A 175 11.71 -25.98 -13.69
N ALA A 176 10.57 -26.39 -13.14
CA ALA A 176 9.97 -25.74 -11.97
C ALA A 176 10.90 -25.84 -10.74
N ALA A 177 11.49 -27.01 -10.49
CA ALA A 177 12.41 -27.22 -9.37
C ALA A 177 13.66 -26.34 -9.44
N ALA A 178 14.20 -26.12 -10.64
CA ALA A 178 15.31 -25.19 -10.83
C ALA A 178 14.95 -23.77 -10.36
N LEU A 179 13.80 -23.24 -10.81
CA LEU A 179 13.35 -21.90 -10.42
C LEU A 179 13.05 -21.81 -8.90
N VAL A 180 12.35 -22.81 -8.35
CA VAL A 180 12.03 -22.88 -6.91
C VAL A 180 13.28 -23.01 -6.05
N SER A 181 14.32 -23.70 -6.51
CA SER A 181 15.60 -23.78 -5.77
C SER A 181 16.30 -22.41 -5.66
N GLY A 182 16.20 -21.57 -6.68
CA GLY A 182 16.68 -20.18 -6.62
C GLY A 182 15.89 -19.34 -5.61
N VAL A 183 14.55 -19.49 -5.59
CA VAL A 183 13.68 -18.86 -4.59
C VAL A 183 14.06 -19.31 -3.17
N ALA A 184 14.24 -20.62 -2.98
CA ALA A 184 14.66 -21.19 -1.69
C ALA A 184 16.01 -20.65 -1.23
N ALA A 185 16.98 -20.50 -2.15
CA ALA A 185 18.28 -19.92 -1.84
C ALA A 185 18.17 -18.47 -1.37
N LEU A 186 17.33 -17.65 -2.01
CA LEU A 186 17.05 -16.27 -1.58
C LEU A 186 16.39 -16.23 -0.19
N GLN A 187 15.40 -17.10 0.07
CA GLN A 187 14.76 -17.21 1.39
C GLN A 187 15.78 -17.59 2.47
N GLN A 188 16.62 -18.60 2.22
CA GLN A 188 17.67 -19.04 3.16
C GLN A 188 18.72 -17.94 3.39
N ALA A 189 18.99 -17.12 2.38
CA ALA A 189 19.89 -15.96 2.48
C ALA A 189 19.24 -14.73 3.15
N GLY A 190 17.96 -14.78 3.52
CA GLY A 190 17.25 -13.76 4.30
C GLY A 190 16.34 -12.82 3.51
N ALA A 191 16.06 -13.10 2.23
CA ALA A 191 15.11 -12.30 1.44
C ALA A 191 13.72 -12.33 2.08
N ARG A 192 13.12 -11.15 2.30
CA ARG A 192 11.80 -11.02 2.93
C ARG A 192 10.66 -10.85 1.94
N TYR A 193 10.88 -10.23 0.78
CA TYR A 193 9.82 -9.94 -0.18
C TYR A 193 10.15 -10.59 -1.52
N ILE A 194 9.57 -11.75 -1.79
CA ILE A 194 9.81 -12.48 -3.04
C ILE A 194 8.51 -12.55 -3.84
N VAL A 195 8.57 -12.06 -5.07
CA VAL A 195 7.50 -12.09 -6.05
C VAL A 195 7.92 -13.07 -7.14
N VAL A 196 7.06 -14.03 -7.44
CA VAL A 196 7.27 -14.99 -8.53
C VAL A 196 6.09 -14.91 -9.48
N SER A 197 6.33 -14.64 -10.76
CA SER A 197 5.28 -14.72 -11.78
C SER A 197 5.20 -16.11 -12.38
N ASP A 198 3.98 -16.48 -12.77
CA ASP A 198 3.76 -17.66 -13.58
C ASP A 198 4.11 -17.40 -15.05
N LEU A 199 4.28 -18.48 -15.79
CA LEU A 199 4.57 -18.43 -17.22
C LEU A 199 3.26 -18.14 -17.99
N PRO A 200 3.19 -17.07 -18.80
CA PRO A 200 2.13 -16.93 -19.80
C PRO A 200 1.95 -18.18 -20.66
N ASP A 201 0.72 -18.45 -21.10
CA ASP A 201 0.48 -19.49 -22.09
C ASP A 201 1.27 -19.21 -23.38
N VAL A 202 2.17 -20.13 -23.75
CA VAL A 202 3.02 -20.03 -24.96
C VAL A 202 2.24 -20.47 -26.21
N GLY A 203 1.17 -21.26 -26.07
CA GLY A 203 0.34 -21.70 -27.18
C GLY A 203 -0.26 -20.58 -28.04
N PRO A 204 -0.85 -19.51 -27.47
CA PRO A 204 -1.36 -18.37 -28.21
C PRO A 204 -0.29 -17.34 -28.60
N THR A 205 0.93 -17.77 -28.93
CA THR A 205 1.98 -16.89 -29.48
C THR A 205 2.07 -17.00 -31.01
N PRO A 206 2.56 -15.96 -31.72
CA PRO A 206 2.91 -16.06 -33.13
C PRO A 206 3.89 -17.20 -33.42
N PHE A 207 4.85 -17.43 -32.52
CA PHE A 207 5.77 -18.55 -32.60
C PHE A 207 5.05 -19.90 -32.64
N ALA A 208 4.31 -20.25 -31.59
CA ALA A 208 3.64 -21.55 -31.50
C ALA A 208 2.61 -21.73 -32.61
N THR A 209 2.01 -20.63 -33.09
CA THR A 209 1.09 -20.65 -34.21
C THR A 209 1.78 -20.90 -35.55
N ALA A 210 2.90 -20.24 -35.82
CA ALA A 210 3.68 -20.44 -37.04
C ALA A 210 4.23 -21.86 -37.15
N TRP A 211 4.66 -22.44 -36.02
CA TRP A 211 5.19 -23.80 -35.95
C TRP A 211 4.13 -24.90 -35.83
N GLY A 212 2.84 -24.55 -35.76
CA GLY A 212 1.76 -25.53 -35.58
C GLY A 212 1.77 -26.23 -34.22
N GLN A 213 2.39 -25.63 -33.21
CA GLN A 213 2.65 -26.19 -31.88
C GLN A 213 1.76 -25.60 -30.78
N ARG A 214 0.67 -24.90 -31.12
CA ARG A 214 -0.19 -24.21 -30.14
C ARG A 214 -0.62 -25.11 -28.97
N THR A 215 -1.16 -26.29 -29.28
CA THR A 215 -1.63 -27.24 -28.27
C THR A 215 -0.50 -27.73 -27.36
N LEU A 216 0.68 -28.03 -27.93
CA LEU A 216 1.83 -28.46 -27.16
C LEU A 216 2.35 -27.32 -26.27
N GLY A 217 2.41 -26.09 -26.80
CA GLY A 217 2.76 -24.88 -26.06
C GLY A 217 1.86 -24.68 -24.85
N SER A 218 0.54 -24.69 -25.04
CA SER A 218 -0.42 -24.55 -23.93
C SER A 218 -0.31 -25.67 -22.90
N ASN A 219 -0.15 -26.91 -23.33
CA ASN A 219 0.01 -28.03 -22.41
C ASN A 219 1.31 -27.91 -21.59
N ASN A 220 2.42 -27.55 -22.23
CA ASN A 220 3.71 -27.41 -21.55
C ASN A 220 3.72 -26.23 -20.59
N SER A 221 3.15 -25.07 -20.98
CA SER A 221 2.95 -23.93 -20.07
C SER A 221 2.08 -24.29 -18.86
N ALA A 222 0.95 -24.99 -19.08
CA ALA A 222 0.05 -25.38 -17.99
C ALA A 222 0.70 -26.40 -17.04
N ASN A 223 1.46 -27.36 -17.57
CA ASN A 223 2.17 -28.34 -16.75
C ASN A 223 3.30 -27.67 -15.95
N PHE A 224 4.09 -26.79 -16.56
CA PHE A 224 5.10 -26.00 -15.85
C PHE A 224 4.51 -25.20 -14.69
N ASN A 225 3.44 -24.43 -14.95
CA ASN A 225 2.81 -23.61 -13.94
C ASN A 225 2.21 -24.44 -12.80
N ARG A 226 1.65 -25.61 -13.09
CA ARG A 226 1.15 -26.54 -12.07
C ARG A 226 2.27 -27.00 -11.14
N GLU A 227 3.40 -27.42 -11.71
CA GLU A 227 4.56 -27.87 -10.93
C GLU A 227 5.18 -26.72 -10.13
N LEU A 228 5.33 -25.53 -10.73
CA LEU A 228 5.80 -24.33 -10.06
C LEU A 228 4.90 -23.99 -8.85
N ASP A 229 3.58 -24.07 -9.04
CA ASP A 229 2.61 -23.78 -8.00
C ASP A 229 2.67 -24.76 -6.83
N GLN A 230 2.73 -26.05 -7.13
CA GLN A 230 2.82 -27.10 -6.10
C GLN A 230 4.13 -26.98 -5.32
N GLN A 231 5.24 -26.74 -5.99
CA GLN A 231 6.55 -26.66 -5.36
C GLN A 231 6.75 -25.37 -4.57
N LEU A 232 6.26 -24.22 -5.04
CA LEU A 232 6.27 -22.98 -4.26
C LEU A 232 5.36 -23.06 -3.03
N ALA A 233 4.18 -23.69 -3.15
CA ALA A 233 3.29 -23.92 -2.02
C ALA A 233 3.95 -24.84 -0.97
N ALA A 234 4.65 -25.89 -1.42
CA ALA A 234 5.41 -26.79 -0.54
C ALA A 234 6.61 -26.10 0.12
N LEU A 235 7.31 -25.20 -0.59
CA LEU A 235 8.39 -24.38 -0.03
C LEU A 235 7.89 -23.42 1.06
N GLY A 236 6.73 -22.81 0.84
CA GLY A 236 6.14 -21.85 1.77
C GLY A 236 6.94 -20.54 1.90
N GLY A 237 6.77 -19.86 3.02
CA GLY A 237 7.42 -18.57 3.29
C GLY A 237 6.72 -17.37 2.66
N ASN A 238 7.42 -16.23 2.61
CA ASN A 238 6.85 -14.95 2.20
C ASN A 238 6.93 -14.74 0.68
N ILE A 239 6.12 -15.49 -0.06
CA ILE A 239 6.11 -15.50 -1.53
C ILE A 239 4.77 -14.97 -2.04
N LEU A 240 4.82 -13.93 -2.87
CA LEU A 240 3.68 -13.42 -3.63
C LEU A 240 3.72 -14.03 -5.04
N ARG A 241 2.70 -14.79 -5.41
CA ARG A 241 2.59 -15.43 -6.73
C ARG A 241 1.70 -14.63 -7.65
N LEU A 242 2.24 -14.16 -8.77
CA LEU A 242 1.49 -13.41 -9.78
C LEU A 242 0.87 -14.34 -10.81
N ASN A 243 -0.27 -13.92 -11.38
CA ASN A 243 -1.06 -14.67 -12.35
C ASN A 243 -1.07 -13.93 -13.71
N PHE A 244 0.09 -13.87 -14.35
CA PHE A 244 0.25 -13.30 -15.69
C PHE A 244 -0.51 -14.10 -16.74
N ASN A 245 -0.57 -15.43 -16.59
CA ASN A 245 -1.36 -16.28 -17.47
C ASN A 245 -2.85 -15.90 -17.43
N GLY A 246 -3.41 -15.73 -16.22
CA GLY A 246 -4.78 -15.26 -16.02
C GLY A 246 -5.01 -13.85 -16.56
N LEU A 247 -4.06 -12.93 -16.33
CA LEU A 247 -4.14 -11.56 -16.87
C LEU A 247 -4.23 -11.57 -18.40
N LEU A 248 -3.36 -12.32 -19.09
CA LEU A 248 -3.40 -12.38 -20.55
C LEU A 248 -4.64 -13.11 -21.07
N THR A 249 -5.14 -14.12 -20.35
CA THR A 249 -6.42 -14.75 -20.68
C THR A 249 -7.58 -13.74 -20.66
N GLU A 250 -7.61 -12.84 -19.68
CA GLU A 250 -8.59 -11.76 -19.61
C GLU A 250 -8.43 -10.75 -20.76
N VAL A 251 -7.20 -10.43 -21.15
CA VAL A 251 -6.91 -9.54 -22.29
C VAL A 251 -7.42 -10.15 -23.60
N TYR A 252 -7.16 -11.43 -23.84
CA TYR A 252 -7.65 -12.13 -25.03
C TYR A 252 -9.18 -12.20 -25.08
N ALA A 253 -9.84 -12.29 -23.92
CA ALA A 253 -11.29 -12.33 -23.84
C ALA A 253 -11.94 -10.99 -24.21
N ASP A 254 -11.22 -9.87 -24.08
CA ASP A 254 -11.75 -8.53 -24.35
C ASP A 254 -10.67 -7.55 -24.87
N LEU A 255 -10.17 -7.81 -26.07
CA LEU A 255 -9.05 -7.06 -26.68
C LEU A 255 -9.30 -5.55 -26.75
N GLU A 256 -10.50 -5.13 -27.15
CA GLU A 256 -10.83 -3.73 -27.40
C GLU A 256 -10.84 -2.91 -26.11
N SER A 257 -11.34 -3.48 -25.00
CA SER A 257 -11.29 -2.80 -23.70
C SER A 257 -9.87 -2.48 -23.28
N PHE A 258 -8.89 -3.34 -23.59
CA PHE A 258 -7.48 -3.09 -23.32
C PHE A 258 -6.75 -2.30 -24.43
N GLY A 259 -7.46 -1.87 -25.49
CA GLY A 259 -6.93 -1.03 -26.56
C GLY A 259 -6.33 -1.78 -27.74
N PHE A 260 -6.33 -3.11 -27.70
CA PHE A 260 -5.80 -3.93 -28.78
C PHE A 260 -6.78 -3.99 -29.96
N ALA A 261 -6.25 -4.18 -31.17
CA ALA A 261 -7.07 -4.42 -32.33
C ALA A 261 -7.79 -5.78 -32.21
N ASN A 262 -9.07 -5.81 -32.57
CA ASN A 262 -9.88 -7.02 -32.63
C ASN A 262 -9.56 -7.83 -33.89
N ILE A 263 -8.35 -8.37 -33.91
CA ILE A 263 -7.77 -9.24 -34.94
C ILE A 263 -7.18 -10.46 -34.25
N ASP A 264 -6.81 -11.49 -35.01
CA ASP A 264 -6.12 -12.64 -34.43
C ASP A 264 -4.69 -12.28 -34.00
N GLN A 265 -4.58 -11.83 -32.75
CA GLN A 265 -3.32 -11.43 -32.10
C GLN A 265 -2.28 -12.56 -32.07
N THR A 266 -2.70 -13.81 -32.21
CA THR A 266 -1.80 -14.97 -32.20
C THR A 266 -1.19 -15.27 -33.56
N ARG A 267 -1.63 -14.57 -34.62
CA ARG A 267 -1.16 -14.70 -36.01
C ARG A 267 -0.57 -13.41 -36.54
N THR A 268 -0.18 -12.51 -35.63
CA THR A 268 0.32 -11.20 -35.98
C THR A 268 1.34 -10.69 -34.99
N CYS A 269 2.20 -9.78 -35.41
CA CYS A 269 3.18 -9.10 -34.58
C CYS A 269 3.53 -7.73 -35.15
N PHE A 270 4.23 -6.93 -34.36
CA PHE A 270 4.67 -5.60 -34.76
C PHE A 270 5.90 -5.60 -35.67
N THR A 271 7.01 -6.26 -35.31
CA THR A 271 8.31 -6.13 -36.01
C THR A 271 8.56 -7.22 -37.05
N SER A 272 8.67 -8.47 -36.63
CA SER A 272 8.82 -9.63 -37.50
C SER A 272 8.51 -10.92 -36.73
N CYS A 273 7.80 -11.85 -37.36
CA CYS A 273 7.41 -13.14 -36.78
C CYS A 273 7.05 -14.13 -37.88
N GLY A 274 7.15 -15.43 -37.57
CA GLY A 274 6.79 -16.54 -38.47
C GLY A 274 7.74 -16.78 -39.64
N THR A 275 8.77 -15.95 -39.82
CA THR A 275 9.70 -15.97 -40.97
C THR A 275 10.55 -17.24 -41.06
N SER A 276 10.74 -17.96 -39.96
CA SER A 276 11.57 -19.16 -39.91
C SER A 276 10.89 -20.40 -40.52
N VAL A 277 9.56 -20.39 -40.67
CA VAL A 277 8.76 -21.56 -41.09
C VAL A 277 7.71 -21.25 -42.15
N GLY A 278 7.60 -20.00 -42.59
CA GLY A 278 6.58 -19.60 -43.55
C GLY A 278 6.64 -18.11 -43.93
N PRO A 279 5.60 -17.59 -44.60
CA PRO A 279 5.49 -16.17 -44.88
C PRO A 279 5.44 -15.36 -43.58
N GLU A 280 5.98 -14.16 -43.61
CA GLU A 280 6.00 -13.25 -42.47
C GLU A 280 4.56 -12.99 -41.97
N LEU A 281 4.35 -13.12 -40.66
CA LEU A 281 3.07 -12.92 -40.00
C LEU A 281 2.87 -11.47 -39.52
N ARG A 282 3.80 -10.55 -39.81
CA ARG A 282 3.70 -9.14 -39.40
C ARG A 282 2.40 -8.50 -39.86
N ASP A 283 1.76 -7.73 -38.98
CA ASP A 283 0.50 -7.07 -39.30
C ASP A 283 0.67 -6.07 -40.46
N THR A 284 -0.26 -6.08 -41.42
CA THR A 284 -0.18 -5.19 -42.60
C THR A 284 -0.66 -3.78 -42.32
N VAL A 285 -1.41 -3.56 -41.23
CA VAL A 285 -1.93 -2.25 -40.85
C VAL A 285 -1.07 -1.65 -39.74
N PHE A 286 -0.99 -2.34 -38.60
CA PHE A 286 -0.37 -1.86 -37.37
C PHE A 286 1.09 -2.26 -37.22
N GLY A 287 1.58 -3.19 -38.04
CA GLY A 287 2.96 -3.65 -38.01
C GLY A 287 3.94 -2.62 -38.56
N LEU A 288 5.22 -2.85 -38.30
CA LEU A 288 6.31 -2.01 -38.79
C LEU A 288 6.31 -1.99 -40.32
N GLY A 289 6.19 -0.78 -40.90
CA GLY A 289 6.06 -0.61 -42.36
C GLY A 289 4.66 -0.90 -42.92
N GLY A 290 3.66 -1.14 -42.06
CA GLY A 290 2.25 -1.21 -42.43
C GLY A 290 1.64 0.15 -42.78
N THR A 291 0.34 0.17 -43.11
CA THR A 291 -0.35 1.41 -43.52
C THR A 291 -0.57 2.43 -42.40
N SER A 292 -0.57 1.97 -41.14
CA SER A 292 -0.70 2.82 -39.94
C SER A 292 0.04 2.17 -38.75
N PRO A 293 1.39 2.13 -38.77
CA PRO A 293 2.18 1.42 -37.76
C PRO A 293 1.86 1.90 -36.34
N ASN A 294 1.39 0.98 -35.49
CA ASN A 294 1.03 1.27 -34.11
C ASN A 294 1.19 0.00 -33.23
N PRO A 295 2.32 -0.14 -32.50
CA PRO A 295 2.54 -1.30 -31.65
C PRO A 295 1.55 -1.37 -30.49
N ASP A 296 0.93 -0.26 -30.07
CA ASP A 296 -0.04 -0.26 -28.97
C ASP A 296 -1.37 -0.95 -29.34
N ARG A 297 -1.56 -1.32 -30.61
CA ARG A 297 -2.72 -2.10 -31.09
C ARG A 297 -2.45 -3.61 -31.15
N LEU A 298 -1.22 -4.04 -30.90
CA LEU A 298 -0.80 -5.44 -31.01
C LEU A 298 -0.28 -5.95 -29.65
N ILE A 299 -0.54 -7.23 -29.35
CA ILE A 299 -0.01 -7.87 -28.13
C ILE A 299 1.47 -8.17 -28.30
N PHE A 300 1.88 -8.70 -29.45
CA PHE A 300 3.24 -9.16 -29.69
C PHE A 300 4.08 -8.19 -30.52
N ASN A 301 5.29 -7.92 -30.02
CA ASN A 301 6.32 -7.24 -30.77
C ASN A 301 6.92 -8.16 -31.84
N ASP A 302 7.19 -9.41 -31.49
CA ASP A 302 7.83 -10.41 -32.36
C ASP A 302 7.16 -11.78 -32.19
N ASP A 303 7.89 -12.87 -32.39
CA ASP A 303 7.39 -14.24 -32.25
C ASP A 303 6.82 -14.58 -30.87
N VAL A 304 7.33 -13.98 -29.79
CA VAL A 304 6.93 -14.32 -28.40
C VAL A 304 6.89 -13.13 -27.44
N HIS A 305 7.64 -12.07 -27.71
CA HIS A 305 7.75 -10.94 -26.78
C HIS A 305 6.65 -9.92 -26.97
N ALA A 306 6.23 -9.31 -25.88
CA ALA A 306 5.11 -8.39 -25.87
C ALA A 306 5.50 -6.97 -26.30
N THR A 307 4.55 -6.19 -26.80
CA THR A 307 4.73 -4.76 -27.13
C THR A 307 4.78 -3.89 -25.87
N ASN A 308 5.19 -2.63 -26.03
CA ASN A 308 5.22 -1.63 -24.96
C ASN A 308 3.85 -1.42 -24.29
N ALA A 309 2.74 -1.67 -24.99
CA ALA A 309 1.40 -1.63 -24.40
C ALA A 309 1.21 -2.75 -23.37
N VAL A 310 1.61 -3.97 -23.70
CA VAL A 310 1.54 -5.11 -22.76
C VAL A 310 2.57 -4.96 -21.63
N GLN A 311 3.76 -4.39 -21.90
CA GLN A 311 4.74 -4.08 -20.85
C GLN A 311 4.17 -3.09 -19.82
N ARG A 312 3.48 -2.04 -20.27
CA ARG A 312 2.76 -1.08 -19.40
C ARG A 312 1.63 -1.75 -18.62
N LEU A 313 0.79 -2.53 -19.30
CA LEU A 313 -0.28 -3.31 -18.67
C LEU A 313 0.24 -4.21 -17.55
N THR A 314 1.35 -4.92 -17.81
CA THR A 314 1.96 -5.85 -16.85
C THR A 314 2.60 -5.12 -15.67
N ALA A 315 3.21 -3.96 -15.91
CA ALA A 315 3.75 -3.11 -14.85
C ALA A 315 2.63 -2.60 -13.92
N ASP A 316 1.55 -2.07 -14.50
CA ASP A 316 0.38 -1.61 -13.75
C ASP A 316 -0.26 -2.74 -12.94
N TYR A 317 -0.34 -3.93 -13.52
CA TYR A 317 -0.80 -5.13 -12.82
C TYR A 317 0.07 -5.47 -11.60
N MET A 318 1.40 -5.50 -11.75
CA MET A 318 2.33 -5.75 -10.64
C MET A 318 2.20 -4.66 -9.57
N TYR A 319 2.14 -3.40 -9.98
CA TYR A 319 2.02 -2.27 -9.07
C TYR A 319 0.69 -2.29 -8.30
N ALA A 320 -0.43 -2.57 -8.98
CA ALA A 320 -1.75 -2.65 -8.36
C ALA A 320 -1.81 -3.70 -7.23
N ILE A 321 -1.07 -4.80 -7.37
CA ILE A 321 -0.97 -5.84 -6.35
C ILE A 321 -0.04 -5.40 -5.21
N LEU A 322 1.12 -4.83 -5.53
CA LEU A 322 2.13 -4.44 -4.54
C LEU A 322 1.75 -3.20 -3.74
N ALA A 323 0.94 -2.30 -4.29
CA ALA A 323 0.47 -1.08 -3.64
C ALA A 323 -0.81 -1.31 -2.79
N ALA A 324 -1.58 -2.37 -3.06
CA ALA A 324 -2.81 -2.66 -2.32
C ALA A 324 -2.64 -2.69 -0.78
N PRO A 325 -1.60 -3.35 -0.21
CA PRO A 325 -1.33 -3.32 1.23
C PRO A 325 -1.28 -1.93 1.85
N ALA A 326 -0.71 -0.96 1.13
CA ALA A 326 -0.55 0.40 1.62
C ALA A 326 -1.89 1.15 1.76
N GLU A 327 -2.87 0.82 0.92
CA GLU A 327 -4.23 1.34 1.04
C GLU A 327 -5.03 0.56 2.09
N ILE A 328 -4.98 -0.78 2.08
CA ILE A 328 -5.82 -1.64 2.93
C ILE A 328 -5.44 -1.54 4.41
N THR A 329 -4.18 -1.22 4.71
CA THR A 329 -3.73 -0.94 6.09
C THR A 329 -4.20 0.41 6.63
N LEU A 330 -4.92 1.23 5.85
CA LEU A 330 -5.64 2.40 6.36
C LEU A 330 -6.99 2.02 7.01
N LEU A 331 -7.52 0.81 6.80
CA LEU A 331 -8.80 0.40 7.39
C LEU A 331 -8.76 0.44 8.93
N PRO A 332 -7.74 -0.11 9.63
CA PRO A 332 -7.63 0.05 11.08
C PRO A 332 -7.46 1.51 11.51
N GLU A 333 -6.81 2.36 10.69
CA GLU A 333 -6.65 3.79 10.98
C GLU A 333 -7.98 4.55 10.88
N MET A 334 -8.91 4.13 10.02
CA MET A 334 -10.29 4.64 10.03
C MET A 334 -11.00 4.31 11.36
N GLY A 335 -10.81 3.09 11.88
CA GLY A 335 -11.32 2.70 13.20
C GLY A 335 -10.71 3.51 14.34
N LEU A 336 -9.40 3.76 14.31
CA LEU A 336 -8.69 4.58 15.30
C LEU A 336 -9.11 6.06 15.22
N ALA A 337 -9.33 6.59 14.02
CA ALA A 337 -9.83 7.95 13.80
C ALA A 337 -11.25 8.11 14.35
N SER A 338 -12.11 7.09 14.16
CA SER A 338 -13.47 7.02 14.70
C SER A 338 -13.47 7.05 16.23
N LEU A 339 -12.64 6.21 16.86
CA LEU A 339 -12.42 6.23 18.32
C LEU A 339 -11.93 7.59 18.81
N THR A 340 -10.93 8.18 18.15
CA THR A 340 -10.36 9.48 18.52
C THR A 340 -11.42 10.58 18.46
N SER A 341 -12.26 10.57 17.41
CA SER A 341 -13.34 11.56 17.26
C SER A 341 -14.42 11.43 18.34
N HIS A 342 -14.77 10.20 18.72
CA HIS A 342 -15.67 9.94 19.84
C HIS A 342 -15.09 10.41 21.17
N GLN A 343 -13.81 10.16 21.42
CA GLN A 343 -13.12 10.64 22.60
C GLN A 343 -13.08 12.18 22.67
N GLN A 344 -12.91 12.86 21.54
CA GLN A 344 -12.98 14.33 21.46
C GLN A 344 -14.36 14.87 21.84
N HIS A 345 -15.45 14.22 21.40
CA HIS A 345 -16.81 14.57 21.82
C HIS A 345 -16.98 14.48 23.35
N LEU A 346 -16.52 13.37 23.95
CA LEU A 346 -16.57 13.18 25.40
C LEU A 346 -15.72 14.22 26.14
N GLN A 347 -14.50 14.46 25.68
CA GLN A 347 -13.60 15.44 26.28
C GLN A 347 -14.17 16.86 26.26
N SER A 348 -14.81 17.28 25.16
CA SER A 348 -15.50 18.58 25.10
C SER A 348 -16.62 18.69 26.14
N GLN A 349 -17.42 17.62 26.33
CA GLN A 349 -18.44 17.59 27.39
C GLN A 349 -17.81 17.69 28.77
N TRP A 350 -16.76 16.92 29.03
CA TRP A 350 -16.08 16.89 30.32
C TRP A 350 -15.42 18.21 30.67
N GLN A 351 -14.74 18.86 29.73
CA GLN A 351 -14.16 20.20 29.93
C GLN A 351 -15.23 21.24 30.24
N THR A 352 -16.34 21.19 29.52
CA THR A 352 -17.48 22.09 29.73
C THR A 352 -18.03 21.95 31.14
N GLN A 353 -18.14 20.73 31.65
CA GLN A 353 -18.75 20.45 32.95
C GLN A 353 -17.75 20.49 34.11
N ARG A 354 -16.44 20.58 33.84
CA ARG A 354 -15.40 20.58 34.88
C ARG A 354 -15.59 21.71 35.88
N GLY A 355 -15.60 21.36 37.17
CA GLY A 355 -15.87 22.27 38.28
C GLY A 355 -17.33 22.74 38.40
N ASN A 356 -18.23 22.29 37.53
CA ASN A 356 -19.65 22.63 37.54
C ASN A 356 -20.51 21.40 37.15
N TRP A 357 -20.32 20.29 37.86
CA TRP A 357 -21.16 19.10 37.68
C TRP A 357 -22.58 19.35 38.19
N GLN A 358 -23.52 18.52 37.72
CA GLN A 358 -24.89 18.47 38.23
C GLN A 358 -24.93 18.23 39.76
N GLU A 359 -26.08 18.40 40.41
CA GLU A 359 -26.20 18.11 41.85
C GLU A 359 -25.89 16.64 42.19
N THR A 360 -25.46 16.40 43.42
CA THR A 360 -25.18 15.03 43.91
C THR A 360 -26.47 14.21 43.87
N GLY A 361 -26.39 12.99 43.30
CA GLY A 361 -27.56 12.12 43.11
C GLY A 361 -28.41 12.44 41.86
N LYS A 362 -27.97 13.39 41.01
CA LYS A 362 -28.66 13.74 39.76
C LYS A 362 -27.96 13.18 38.52
N TRP A 363 -28.75 13.00 37.47
CA TRP A 363 -28.26 12.62 36.16
C TRP A 363 -27.97 13.86 35.32
N ASN A 364 -26.97 13.74 34.45
CA ASN A 364 -26.74 14.65 33.34
C ASN A 364 -26.75 13.83 32.05
N GLY A 365 -27.55 14.22 31.08
CA GLY A 365 -27.60 13.66 29.74
C GLY A 365 -26.99 14.63 28.73
N PHE A 366 -26.45 14.09 27.63
CA PHE A 366 -26.04 14.90 26.50
C PHE A 366 -26.23 14.16 25.17
N VAL A 367 -26.37 14.96 24.10
CA VAL A 367 -26.30 14.52 22.71
C VAL A 367 -25.31 15.44 21.99
N ALA A 368 -24.40 14.87 21.22
CA ALA A 368 -23.39 15.58 20.46
C ALA A 368 -23.36 15.08 19.01
N GLY A 369 -23.52 15.97 18.05
CA GLY A 369 -23.41 15.68 16.62
C GLY A 369 -22.19 16.38 16.03
N GLY A 370 -21.51 15.74 15.09
CA GLY A 370 -20.30 16.32 14.54
C GLY A 370 -19.93 15.80 13.16
N ALA A 371 -18.97 16.48 12.56
CA ALA A 371 -18.32 16.07 11.32
C ALA A 371 -16.81 16.00 11.54
N MET A 372 -16.17 15.02 10.90
CA MET A 372 -14.73 14.85 10.92
C MET A 372 -14.16 14.78 9.51
N ARG A 373 -12.90 15.20 9.38
CA ARG A 373 -12.10 15.05 8.17
C ARG A 373 -10.72 14.52 8.54
N ASN A 374 -10.26 13.48 7.87
CA ASN A 374 -8.94 12.87 8.03
C ASN A 374 -8.17 13.07 6.71
N ASP A 375 -6.92 13.48 6.76
CA ASP A 375 -6.05 13.68 5.61
C ASP A 375 -4.78 12.87 5.86
N PHE A 376 -4.56 11.86 5.03
CA PHE A 376 -3.36 11.03 5.03
C PHE A 376 -2.46 11.49 3.90
N LYS A 377 -1.24 11.91 4.22
CA LYS A 377 -0.29 12.38 3.22
C LYS A 377 0.25 11.22 2.39
N ASN A 378 0.68 11.58 1.18
CA ASN A 378 1.34 10.65 0.28
C ASN A 378 2.68 10.19 0.88
N ALA A 379 2.85 8.87 0.98
CA ALA A 379 4.14 8.22 1.21
C ALA A 379 4.54 7.48 -0.07
N GLN A 380 5.77 6.95 -0.14
CA GLN A 380 6.32 6.42 -1.39
C GLN A 380 5.49 5.30 -2.06
N VAL A 381 4.72 4.53 -1.27
CA VAL A 381 3.75 3.54 -1.77
C VAL A 381 2.33 3.69 -1.23
N THR A 382 2.11 4.58 -0.26
CA THR A 382 0.76 4.86 0.26
C THR A 382 0.22 6.08 -0.45
N PRO A 383 -0.79 5.95 -1.33
CA PRO A 383 -1.40 7.13 -1.95
C PRO A 383 -2.01 8.01 -0.86
N SER A 384 -1.96 9.33 -1.06
CA SER A 384 -2.69 10.24 -0.18
C SER A 384 -4.18 9.89 -0.15
N ALA A 385 -4.81 10.02 1.01
CA ALA A 385 -6.21 9.69 1.19
C ALA A 385 -6.93 10.79 1.99
N ASP A 386 -8.15 11.13 1.58
CA ASP A 386 -9.03 12.09 2.24
C ASP A 386 -10.25 11.36 2.78
N GLY A 387 -10.41 11.39 4.09
CA GLY A 387 -11.53 10.80 4.82
C GLY A 387 -12.50 11.87 5.29
N LYS A 388 -13.80 11.63 5.15
CA LYS A 388 -14.85 12.46 5.73
C LYS A 388 -15.81 11.58 6.49
N GLY A 389 -16.31 12.08 7.61
CA GLY A 389 -17.28 11.33 8.41
C GLY A 389 -18.23 12.23 9.19
N THR A 390 -19.32 11.63 9.62
CA THR A 390 -20.30 12.23 10.51
C THR A 390 -20.49 11.33 11.72
N GLN A 391 -20.72 11.93 12.88
CA GLN A 391 -20.89 11.20 14.12
C GLN A 391 -22.02 11.76 14.98
N LEU A 392 -22.67 10.87 15.71
CA LEU A 392 -23.65 11.15 16.75
C LEU A 392 -23.24 10.41 18.02
N THR A 393 -23.05 11.16 19.11
CA THR A 393 -22.74 10.63 20.42
C THR A 393 -23.89 10.94 21.38
N LEU A 394 -24.37 9.94 22.10
CA LEU A 394 -25.32 10.10 23.19
C LEU A 394 -24.64 9.64 24.47
N GLY A 395 -24.84 10.35 25.57
CA GLY A 395 -24.30 9.90 26.84
C GLY A 395 -25.07 10.39 28.04
N SER A 396 -24.82 9.72 29.15
CA SER A 396 -25.37 10.10 30.44
C SER A 396 -24.39 9.81 31.55
N SER A 397 -24.52 10.55 32.64
CA SER A 397 -23.65 10.44 33.80
C SER A 397 -24.43 10.70 35.08
N TYR A 398 -23.99 10.06 36.15
CA TYR A 398 -24.52 10.18 37.48
C TYR A 398 -23.43 10.69 38.43
N ARG A 399 -23.76 11.73 39.20
CA ARG A 399 -22.84 12.25 40.23
C ARG A 399 -23.04 11.46 41.52
N LEU A 400 -22.09 10.60 41.84
CA LEU A 400 -22.14 9.73 43.02
C LEU A 400 -22.01 10.53 44.31
N ASP A 401 -21.02 11.41 44.34
CA ASP A 401 -20.70 12.27 45.48
C ASP A 401 -20.03 13.57 45.00
N ASP A 402 -19.47 14.33 45.95
CA ASP A 402 -18.83 15.60 45.64
C ASP A 402 -17.63 15.47 44.70
N ASN A 403 -16.96 14.32 44.72
CA ASN A 403 -15.72 14.06 43.99
C ASN A 403 -15.86 13.09 42.81
N TRP A 404 -16.84 12.18 42.82
CA TRP A 404 -16.97 11.12 41.81
C TRP A 404 -18.19 11.27 40.91
N ARG A 405 -17.97 11.04 39.61
CA ARG A 405 -19.01 10.97 38.59
C ARG A 405 -18.74 9.81 37.65
N LEU A 406 -19.77 9.02 37.37
CA LEU A 406 -19.69 7.87 36.45
C LEU A 406 -20.63 8.10 35.28
N GLY A 407 -20.33 7.51 34.12
CA GLY A 407 -21.24 7.60 32.99
C GLY A 407 -21.01 6.57 31.91
N LEU A 408 -21.95 6.58 30.96
CA LEU A 408 -21.97 5.75 29.77
C LEU A 408 -22.21 6.65 28.55
N ALA A 409 -21.60 6.28 27.42
CA ALA A 409 -21.84 6.94 26.15
C ALA A 409 -21.86 5.93 25.01
N VAL A 410 -22.67 6.21 23.99
CA VAL A 410 -22.75 5.48 22.74
C VAL A 410 -22.40 6.42 21.59
N GLY A 411 -21.51 5.99 20.71
CA GLY A 411 -21.14 6.70 19.49
C GLY A 411 -21.59 5.93 18.25
N LEU A 412 -22.24 6.62 17.32
CA LEU A 412 -22.64 6.11 16.02
C LEU A 412 -21.95 6.97 14.96
N GLN A 413 -21.16 6.37 14.09
CA GLN A 413 -20.36 7.11 13.12
C GLN A 413 -20.40 6.44 11.74
N ARG A 414 -20.33 7.27 10.71
CA ARG A 414 -20.13 6.85 9.32
C ARG A 414 -18.96 7.62 8.74
N GLN A 415 -18.02 6.92 8.12
CA GLN A 415 -16.84 7.47 7.48
C GLN A 415 -16.70 6.92 6.06
N LYS A 416 -16.24 7.77 5.15
CA LYS A 416 -15.77 7.40 3.82
C LYS A 416 -14.36 7.90 3.61
N LEU A 417 -13.48 7.06 3.07
CA LEU A 417 -12.09 7.36 2.72
C LEU A 417 -11.91 7.24 1.20
N ASP A 418 -11.48 8.32 0.56
CA ASP A 418 -11.19 8.37 -0.87
C ASP A 418 -9.67 8.53 -1.09
N THR A 419 -9.06 7.67 -1.90
CA THR A 419 -7.63 7.75 -2.21
C THR A 419 -7.36 8.55 -3.50
N ALA A 420 -6.11 8.99 -3.69
CA ALA A 420 -5.67 9.58 -4.96
C ALA A 420 -5.84 8.62 -6.16
N SER A 421 -5.73 7.31 -5.92
CA SER A 421 -5.98 6.22 -6.89
C SER A 421 -7.48 6.00 -7.20
N LYS A 422 -8.38 6.78 -6.57
CA LYS A 422 -9.85 6.68 -6.69
C LYS A 422 -10.46 5.44 -6.04
N SER A 423 -9.72 4.75 -5.18
CA SER A 423 -10.29 3.76 -4.27
C SER A 423 -11.19 4.46 -3.26
N THR A 424 -12.26 3.76 -2.86
CA THR A 424 -13.24 4.25 -1.89
C THR A 424 -13.46 3.18 -0.82
N TYR A 425 -13.34 3.55 0.45
CA TYR A 425 -13.55 2.65 1.58
C TYR A 425 -14.56 3.26 2.56
N GLU A 426 -15.62 2.55 2.89
CA GLU A 426 -16.66 3.00 3.83
C GLU A 426 -16.57 2.23 5.15
N LEU A 427 -16.85 2.92 6.25
CA LEU A 427 -16.88 2.37 7.61
C LEU A 427 -18.07 2.93 8.38
N ASP A 428 -18.87 2.05 8.95
CA ASP A 428 -19.82 2.34 10.02
C ASP A 428 -19.26 1.86 11.36
N SER A 429 -19.22 2.75 12.36
CA SER A 429 -18.67 2.47 13.68
C SER A 429 -19.71 2.64 14.78
N TYR A 430 -19.77 1.65 15.67
CA TYR A 430 -20.66 1.59 16.82
C TYR A 430 -19.83 1.44 18.08
N LEU A 431 -19.76 2.50 18.90
CA LEU A 431 -18.90 2.58 20.07
C LEU A 431 -19.73 2.62 21.35
N LEU A 432 -19.34 1.86 22.37
CA LEU A 432 -19.85 1.93 23.73
C LEU A 432 -18.71 2.27 24.69
N THR A 433 -18.88 3.33 25.47
CA THR A 433 -17.86 3.81 26.41
C THR A 433 -18.44 3.91 27.81
N GLY A 434 -17.76 3.29 28.78
CA GLY A 434 -17.93 3.59 30.19
C GLY A 434 -16.85 4.54 30.66
N PHE A 435 -17.21 5.53 31.48
CA PHE A 435 -16.25 6.51 31.99
C PHE A 435 -16.47 6.83 33.48
N ALA A 436 -15.38 7.24 34.11
CA ALA A 436 -15.33 7.72 35.48
C ALA A 436 -14.53 9.03 35.52
N GLN A 437 -15.04 9.99 36.28
CA GLN A 437 -14.37 11.26 36.53
C GLN A 437 -14.24 11.46 38.03
N TYR A 438 -13.09 12.01 38.42
CA TYR A 438 -12.77 12.42 39.77
C TYR A 438 -12.38 13.89 39.76
N GLN A 439 -12.90 14.68 40.69
CA GLN A 439 -12.43 16.04 40.93
C GLN A 439 -12.41 16.31 42.44
N ARG A 440 -11.29 16.80 42.97
CA ARG A 440 -11.19 17.20 44.37
C ARG A 440 -10.27 18.40 44.49
N GLU A 441 -10.79 19.47 45.08
CA GLU A 441 -10.11 20.75 45.19
C GLU A 441 -9.62 21.23 43.81
N ARG A 442 -8.33 21.07 43.52
CA ARG A 442 -7.68 21.50 42.27
C ARG A 442 -7.29 20.32 41.39
N ALA A 443 -7.30 19.09 41.91
CA ALA A 443 -6.92 17.90 41.16
C ALA A 443 -8.13 17.29 40.46
N TRP A 444 -7.93 16.75 39.26
CA TRP A 444 -8.93 16.00 38.54
C TRP A 444 -8.32 14.82 37.78
N ALA A 445 -9.14 13.80 37.56
CA ALA A 445 -8.80 12.67 36.72
C ALA A 445 -10.02 12.21 35.91
N ASP A 446 -9.80 11.81 34.67
CA ASP A 446 -10.79 11.18 33.82
C ASP A 446 -10.25 9.82 33.37
N ALA A 447 -11.10 8.79 33.37
CA ALA A 447 -10.78 7.47 32.87
C ALA A 447 -11.95 6.94 32.04
N SER A 448 -11.67 6.25 30.93
CA SER A 448 -12.69 5.64 30.09
C SER A 448 -12.23 4.33 29.48
N LEU A 449 -13.18 3.42 29.29
CA LEU A 449 -13.04 2.16 28.59
C LEU A 449 -14.06 2.13 27.45
N SER A 450 -13.59 1.98 26.23
CA SER A 450 -14.40 1.94 25.01
C SER A 450 -14.28 0.58 24.35
N TYR A 451 -15.41 0.04 23.93
CA TYR A 451 -15.50 -1.13 23.05
C TYR A 451 -16.31 -0.75 21.81
N GLY A 452 -15.95 -1.28 20.64
CA GLY A 452 -16.65 -0.94 19.41
C GLY A 452 -16.70 -2.07 18.40
N HIS A 453 -17.74 -2.04 17.57
CA HIS A 453 -17.87 -2.83 16.35
C HIS A 453 -17.71 -1.92 15.13
N LEU A 454 -17.03 -2.43 14.12
CA LEU A 454 -16.66 -1.75 12.88
C LEU A 454 -17.21 -2.56 11.71
N ASP A 455 -18.06 -1.95 10.89
CA ASP A 455 -18.64 -2.57 9.69
C ASP A 455 -18.08 -1.86 8.45
N TYR A 456 -17.27 -2.59 7.67
CA TYR A 456 -16.70 -2.11 6.42
C TYR A 456 -17.49 -2.69 5.23
N SER A 457 -18.68 -2.15 5.01
CA SER A 457 -19.66 -2.70 4.06
C SER A 457 -19.39 -2.42 2.57
N ASP A 458 -18.53 -1.45 2.22
CA ASP A 458 -18.13 -1.18 0.83
C ASP A 458 -16.64 -0.84 0.74
N LEU A 459 -15.83 -1.85 0.45
CA LEU A 459 -14.41 -1.71 0.16
C LEU A 459 -14.18 -1.83 -1.33
N LYS A 460 -13.87 -0.72 -2.00
CA LYS A 460 -13.62 -0.69 -3.45
C LYS A 460 -12.22 -0.17 -3.74
N ARG A 461 -11.30 -1.09 -4.00
CA ARG A 461 -9.93 -0.79 -4.43
C ARG A 461 -9.90 -0.54 -5.93
N GLN A 462 -9.45 0.64 -6.37
CA GLN A 462 -9.37 1.03 -7.77
C GLN A 462 -7.93 1.31 -8.19
N PHE A 463 -7.57 0.91 -9.41
CA PHE A 463 -6.20 1.02 -9.92
C PHE A 463 -6.17 1.07 -11.46
N ALA A 464 -5.08 1.64 -11.99
CA ALA A 464 -4.77 1.60 -13.41
C ALA A 464 -4.42 0.17 -13.84
N LEU A 465 -4.79 -0.18 -15.07
CA LEU A 465 -4.41 -1.42 -15.72
C LEU A 465 -4.29 -1.19 -17.23
N GLY A 466 -3.10 -0.76 -17.66
CA GLY A 466 -2.86 -0.33 -19.03
C GLY A 466 -3.64 0.95 -19.33
N ILE A 467 -4.43 0.94 -20.42
CA ILE A 467 -5.30 2.08 -20.74
C ILE A 467 -6.62 2.08 -19.97
N THR A 468 -6.87 1.06 -19.15
CA THR A 468 -8.13 0.88 -18.41
C THR A 468 -7.99 1.26 -16.94
N GLN A 469 -9.14 1.41 -16.30
CA GLN A 469 -9.27 1.47 -14.85
C GLN A 469 -10.04 0.24 -14.40
N ARG A 470 -9.51 -0.48 -13.40
CA ARG A 470 -10.17 -1.63 -12.80
C ARG A 470 -10.44 -1.36 -11.33
N ALA A 471 -11.52 -1.95 -10.83
CA ALA A 471 -11.81 -1.96 -9.41
C ALA A 471 -12.11 -3.38 -8.93
N GLU A 472 -11.57 -3.74 -7.77
CA GLU A 472 -11.92 -4.94 -7.00
C GLU A 472 -12.73 -4.51 -5.78
N LYS A 473 -13.64 -5.38 -5.33
CA LYS A 473 -14.60 -5.07 -4.26
C LYS A 473 -14.61 -6.12 -3.18
N GLY A 474 -14.84 -5.74 -1.94
CA GLY A 474 -15.11 -6.63 -0.83
C GLY A 474 -15.81 -5.91 0.32
N ASP A 475 -16.00 -6.63 1.40
CA ASP A 475 -16.56 -6.17 2.66
C ASP A 475 -15.89 -6.95 3.80
N THR A 476 -15.84 -6.36 4.99
CA THR A 476 -15.33 -7.03 6.20
C THR A 476 -15.87 -6.38 7.47
N ASP A 477 -15.62 -7.03 8.60
CA ASP A 477 -15.97 -6.54 9.92
C ASP A 477 -14.70 -6.26 10.75
N GLY A 478 -14.89 -5.64 11.90
CA GLY A 478 -13.83 -5.41 12.85
C GLY A 478 -14.36 -5.07 14.24
N SER A 479 -13.42 -4.89 15.15
CA SER A 479 -13.70 -4.47 16.51
C SER A 479 -12.59 -3.59 17.06
N LEU A 480 -12.90 -2.83 18.11
CA LEU A 480 -11.88 -2.09 18.84
C LEU A 480 -12.11 -2.15 20.34
N LEU A 481 -11.01 -2.06 21.08
CA LEU A 481 -10.97 -1.92 22.53
C LEU A 481 -9.98 -0.81 22.88
N ALA A 482 -10.38 0.12 23.74
CA ALA A 482 -9.51 1.22 24.13
C ALA A 482 -9.70 1.63 25.59
N PHE A 483 -8.61 2.03 26.21
CA PHE A 483 -8.57 2.65 27.53
C PHE A 483 -7.87 4.00 27.42
N SER A 484 -8.48 5.03 28.01
CA SER A 484 -7.91 6.38 28.08
C SER A 484 -7.97 6.91 29.50
N ALA A 485 -6.87 7.48 29.96
CA ALA A 485 -6.77 8.13 31.26
C ALA A 485 -6.09 9.49 31.15
N ARG A 486 -6.60 10.46 31.89
CA ARG A 486 -6.07 11.83 31.96
C ARG A 486 -6.05 12.29 33.41
N VAL A 487 -4.99 12.97 33.82
CA VAL A 487 -4.87 13.55 35.17
C VAL A 487 -4.33 14.96 35.04
N GLY A 488 -4.94 15.90 35.75
CA GLY A 488 -4.51 17.30 35.75
C GLY A 488 -4.71 18.00 37.08
N TYR A 489 -4.16 19.20 37.15
CA TYR A 489 -4.22 20.06 38.33
C TYR A 489 -4.51 21.50 37.92
N ASP A 490 -5.53 22.14 38.50
CA ASP A 490 -5.91 23.51 38.18
C ASP A 490 -4.99 24.52 38.89
N LEU A 491 -4.29 25.33 38.11
CA LEU A 491 -3.36 26.37 38.58
C LEU A 491 -4.04 27.71 38.84
N ALA A 492 -5.28 27.91 38.39
CA ALA A 492 -5.99 29.15 38.62
C ALA A 492 -6.43 29.30 40.10
N ASN A 493 -6.47 30.53 40.58
CA ASN A 493 -7.01 30.83 41.91
C ASN A 493 -8.55 30.84 41.86
N PRO A 494 -9.24 30.35 42.91
CA PRO A 494 -10.69 30.44 43.02
C PRO A 494 -11.19 31.88 42.83
N GLY A 495 -12.34 32.04 42.17
CA GLY A 495 -12.99 33.35 41.98
C GLY A 495 -12.43 34.21 40.84
N THR A 496 -11.39 33.77 40.13
CA THR A 496 -10.83 34.52 38.98
C THR A 496 -11.62 34.38 37.67
N GLY A 497 -12.58 33.43 37.62
CA GLY A 497 -13.30 33.06 36.41
C GLY A 497 -12.48 32.27 35.39
N TRP A 498 -11.22 31.95 35.72
CA TRP A 498 -10.31 31.13 34.94
C TRP A 498 -10.11 29.76 35.58
N GLN A 499 -9.93 28.75 34.75
CA GLN A 499 -9.32 27.47 35.09
C GLN A 499 -8.21 27.22 34.08
N VAL A 500 -7.01 26.88 34.56
CA VAL A 500 -5.85 26.60 33.70
C VAL A 500 -5.17 25.38 34.26
N SER A 501 -5.26 24.27 33.55
CA SER A 501 -4.83 22.99 34.07
C SER A 501 -3.86 22.29 33.12
N PRO A 502 -2.57 22.19 33.47
CA PRO A 502 -1.71 21.19 32.85
C PRO A 502 -2.23 19.79 33.17
N PHE A 503 -2.07 18.89 32.22
CA PHE A 503 -2.43 17.49 32.35
C PHE A 503 -1.43 16.56 31.67
N ILE A 504 -1.45 15.31 32.11
CA ILE A 504 -0.82 14.18 31.43
C ILE A 504 -1.92 13.22 30.96
N SER A 505 -1.71 12.56 29.83
CA SER A 505 -2.63 11.55 29.30
C SER A 505 -1.92 10.26 28.93
N ALA A 506 -2.65 9.15 29.02
CA ALA A 506 -2.26 7.85 28.53
C ALA A 506 -3.44 7.21 27.79
N ASP A 507 -3.22 6.80 26.55
CA ASP A 507 -4.22 6.18 25.68
C ASP A 507 -3.67 4.86 25.15
N ILE A 508 -4.44 3.79 25.30
CA ILE A 508 -4.13 2.47 24.76
C ILE A 508 -5.33 2.05 23.93
N ALA A 509 -5.12 1.70 22.67
CA ALA A 509 -6.17 1.20 21.79
C ALA A 509 -5.66 0.01 21.00
N LYS A 510 -6.56 -0.94 20.77
CA LYS A 510 -6.36 -2.05 19.84
C LYS A 510 -7.53 -2.05 18.87
N VAL A 511 -7.24 -2.00 17.58
CA VAL A 511 -8.22 -2.08 16.49
C VAL A 511 -7.90 -3.33 15.70
N ASP A 512 -8.87 -4.22 15.57
CA ASP A 512 -8.80 -5.43 14.77
C ASP A 512 -9.77 -5.29 13.59
N VAL A 513 -9.30 -5.65 12.39
CA VAL A 513 -10.11 -5.73 11.16
C VAL A 513 -9.95 -7.14 10.62
N ASP A 514 -11.06 -7.84 10.43
CA ASP A 514 -11.08 -9.23 9.99
C ASP A 514 -10.56 -9.34 8.56
N GLY A 515 -9.88 -10.45 8.26
CA GLY A 515 -9.43 -10.76 6.92
C GLY A 515 -10.61 -11.03 5.98
N TYR A 516 -10.48 -10.61 4.73
CA TYR A 516 -11.53 -10.76 3.71
C TYR A 516 -10.95 -11.14 2.35
N ARG A 517 -11.84 -11.47 1.41
CA ARG A 517 -11.50 -11.72 0.01
C ARG A 517 -12.24 -10.76 -0.88
N GLU A 518 -11.54 -10.16 -1.82
CA GLU A 518 -12.19 -9.44 -2.91
C GLU A 518 -13.01 -10.42 -3.76
N ALA A 519 -14.11 -9.94 -4.32
CA ALA A 519 -15.06 -10.73 -5.07
C ALA A 519 -14.48 -11.29 -6.38
N GLY A 520 -14.86 -12.53 -6.70
CA GLY A 520 -14.48 -13.19 -7.95
C GLY A 520 -13.07 -13.78 -7.94
N THR A 521 -12.57 -14.13 -9.12
CA THR A 521 -11.29 -14.85 -9.29
C THR A 521 -10.42 -14.22 -10.38
N ARG A 522 -10.56 -12.92 -10.62
CA ARG A 522 -9.71 -12.21 -11.59
C ARG A 522 -8.25 -12.31 -11.17
N SER A 523 -7.35 -12.15 -12.14
CA SER A 523 -5.90 -12.07 -11.96
C SER A 523 -5.49 -11.00 -10.94
N THR A 524 -6.33 -10.00 -10.72
CA THR A 524 -6.11 -8.84 -9.83
C THR A 524 -6.83 -8.90 -8.49
N ALA A 525 -7.72 -9.88 -8.27
CA ALA A 525 -8.47 -10.03 -7.03
C ALA A 525 -7.59 -10.61 -5.92
N LEU A 526 -7.57 -9.95 -4.77
CA LEU A 526 -6.73 -10.27 -3.62
C LEU A 526 -7.56 -10.78 -2.43
N PHE A 527 -6.91 -11.57 -1.58
CA PHE A 527 -7.37 -11.76 -0.20
C PHE A 527 -6.44 -11.04 0.76
N TYR A 528 -6.96 -10.65 1.91
CA TYR A 528 -6.24 -10.00 2.99
C TYR A 528 -6.47 -10.83 4.26
N GLY A 529 -5.41 -11.10 5.01
CA GLY A 529 -5.52 -11.67 6.35
C GLY A 529 -5.94 -10.62 7.37
N ASP A 530 -6.23 -11.08 8.58
CA ASP A 530 -6.58 -10.21 9.71
C ASP A 530 -5.52 -9.12 9.93
N GLN A 531 -6.00 -7.92 10.23
CA GLN A 531 -5.17 -6.75 10.48
C GLN A 531 -5.37 -6.28 11.91
N GLN A 532 -4.26 -6.00 12.60
CA GLN A 532 -4.28 -5.47 13.97
C GLN A 532 -3.46 -4.20 14.05
N ARG A 533 -4.03 -3.16 14.65
CA ARG A 533 -3.38 -1.88 14.96
C ARG A 533 -3.44 -1.62 16.47
N ASP A 534 -2.28 -1.75 17.12
CA ASP A 534 -2.10 -1.37 18.52
C ASP A 534 -1.58 0.06 18.61
N SER A 535 -2.24 0.96 19.33
CA SER A 535 -1.82 2.33 19.61
C SER A 535 -1.56 2.51 21.11
N GLN A 536 -0.42 3.11 21.46
CA GLN A 536 -0.04 3.44 22.82
C GLN A 536 0.52 4.86 22.84
N ARG A 537 -0.28 5.80 23.35
CA ARG A 537 0.05 7.22 23.32
C ARG A 537 0.22 7.77 24.72
N LEU A 538 1.28 8.56 24.90
CA LEU A 538 1.47 9.38 26.09
C LEU A 538 1.39 10.84 25.68
N GLY A 539 0.61 11.63 26.42
CA GLY A 539 0.40 13.04 26.13
C GLY A 539 0.74 13.95 27.29
N LEU A 540 1.16 15.16 26.93
CA LEU A 540 1.34 16.29 27.84
C LEU A 540 0.60 17.48 27.25
N GLY A 541 -0.24 18.13 28.04
CA GLY A 541 -1.02 19.26 27.56
C GLY A 541 -1.44 20.25 28.62
N VAL A 542 -2.11 21.30 28.16
CA VAL A 542 -2.76 22.30 28.99
C VAL A 542 -4.17 22.53 28.47
N GLN A 543 -5.13 22.50 29.38
CA GLN A 543 -6.50 22.92 29.11
C GLN A 543 -6.80 24.22 29.84
N MET A 544 -7.62 25.07 29.24
CA MET A 544 -8.04 26.35 29.76
C MET A 544 -9.54 26.48 29.63
N LYS A 545 -10.19 27.05 30.64
CA LYS A 545 -11.60 27.41 30.61
C LYS A 545 -11.75 28.80 31.22
N ARG A 546 -12.64 29.61 30.64
CA ARG A 546 -12.96 30.93 31.19
C ARG A 546 -14.45 31.21 31.11
N GLN A 547 -15.00 31.63 32.23
CA GLN A 547 -16.35 32.16 32.30
C GLN A 547 -16.38 33.57 31.70
N LEU A 548 -17.14 33.77 30.63
CA LEU A 548 -17.29 35.08 29.98
C LEU A 548 -18.40 35.90 30.64
N ASN A 549 -19.50 35.25 31.01
CA ASN A 549 -20.62 35.80 31.75
C ASN A 549 -21.36 34.66 32.48
N GLN A 550 -22.47 34.93 33.16
CA GLN A 550 -23.18 33.89 33.94
C GLN A 550 -23.66 32.68 33.13
N GLN A 551 -23.84 32.82 31.81
CA GLN A 551 -24.38 31.78 30.94
C GLN A 551 -23.34 31.21 29.97
N THR A 552 -22.23 31.90 29.73
CA THR A 552 -21.32 31.58 28.63
C THR A 552 -19.91 31.33 29.13
N ALA A 553 -19.32 30.22 28.71
CA ALA A 553 -17.92 29.89 28.94
C ALA A 553 -17.26 29.46 27.63
N TRP A 554 -15.97 29.79 27.48
CA TRP A 554 -15.13 29.21 26.44
C TRP A 554 -14.08 28.30 27.06
N HIS A 555 -13.64 27.32 26.29
CA HIS A 555 -12.55 26.41 26.66
C HIS A 555 -11.60 26.20 25.49
N ALA A 556 -10.36 25.86 25.79
CA ALA A 556 -9.38 25.43 24.81
C ALA A 556 -8.41 24.43 25.41
N GLU A 557 -7.80 23.64 24.54
CA GLU A 557 -6.78 22.66 24.90
C GLU A 557 -5.67 22.68 23.85
N LEU A 558 -4.44 22.44 24.31
CA LEU A 558 -3.30 22.14 23.46
C LEU A 558 -2.49 21.01 24.12
N ALA A 559 -2.18 19.97 23.37
CA ALA A 559 -1.38 18.84 23.84
C ALA A 559 -0.41 18.35 22.77
N THR A 560 0.67 17.71 23.21
CA THR A 560 1.53 16.90 22.36
C THR A 560 1.41 15.45 22.79
N GLU A 561 1.31 14.54 21.81
CA GLU A 561 1.22 13.10 22.03
C GLU A 561 2.40 12.40 21.35
N ARG A 562 2.94 11.38 22.02
CA ARG A 562 3.94 10.45 21.47
C ARG A 562 3.30 9.08 21.29
N GLU A 563 3.34 8.56 20.06
CA GLU A 563 2.96 7.17 19.74
C GLU A 563 4.17 6.26 19.99
N MET A 564 3.96 5.21 20.78
CA MET A 564 4.98 4.22 21.13
C MET A 564 4.89 2.97 20.24
N LYS A 565 3.80 2.82 19.49
CA LYS A 565 3.60 1.76 18.50
C LYS A 565 3.63 2.36 17.09
N ASP A 566 4.83 2.75 16.66
CA ASP A 566 5.13 3.45 15.41
C ASP A 566 5.85 2.57 14.36
N ASP A 567 5.83 1.24 14.54
CA ASP A 567 6.37 0.30 13.58
C ASP A 567 5.54 0.27 12.28
N PRO A 568 6.16 0.05 11.10
CA PRO A 568 5.42 -0.10 9.85
C PRO A 568 4.38 -1.22 9.95
N THR A 569 3.15 -0.93 9.53
CA THR A 569 2.11 -1.97 9.44
C THR A 569 2.43 -2.95 8.33
N HIS A 570 1.90 -4.16 8.46
CA HIS A 570 2.01 -5.19 7.44
C HIS A 570 0.66 -5.91 7.32
N VAL A 571 0.29 -6.32 6.11
CA VAL A 571 -0.86 -7.19 5.88
C VAL A 571 -0.44 -8.39 5.06
N ARG A 572 -0.92 -9.58 5.45
CA ARG A 572 -0.74 -10.80 4.67
C ARG A 572 -1.75 -10.80 3.54
N THR A 573 -1.29 -10.95 2.30
CA THR A 573 -2.14 -10.96 1.11
C THR A 573 -1.63 -11.94 0.06
N GLY A 574 -2.49 -12.27 -0.90
CA GLY A 574 -2.19 -13.07 -2.07
C GLY A 574 -3.36 -13.00 -3.04
N LEU A 575 -3.17 -13.54 -4.24
CA LEU A 575 -4.23 -13.56 -5.24
C LEU A 575 -5.27 -14.63 -4.91
N VAL A 576 -6.55 -14.29 -5.05
CA VAL A 576 -7.65 -15.26 -4.90
C VAL A 576 -7.51 -16.38 -5.93
N SER A 577 -7.05 -16.05 -7.15
CA SER A 577 -6.82 -17.01 -8.24
C SER A 577 -5.59 -17.90 -8.05
N ARG A 578 -4.72 -17.63 -7.06
CA ARG A 578 -3.50 -18.42 -6.79
C ARG A 578 -3.39 -18.77 -5.30
N PRO A 579 -4.27 -19.66 -4.79
CA PRO A 579 -4.16 -20.13 -3.41
C PRO A 579 -2.85 -20.89 -3.18
N GLY A 580 -2.45 -21.02 -1.91
CA GLY A 580 -1.30 -21.82 -1.48
C GLY A 580 -0.05 -21.02 -1.11
N ASN A 581 0.06 -19.75 -1.52
CA ASN A 581 1.09 -18.83 -1.03
C ASN A 581 0.49 -17.47 -0.72
N SER A 582 1.12 -16.75 0.21
CA SER A 582 0.75 -15.40 0.60
C SER A 582 1.99 -14.67 1.08
N ALA A 583 2.04 -13.37 0.88
CA ALA A 583 3.10 -12.51 1.38
C ALA A 583 2.54 -11.51 2.39
N SER A 584 3.23 -11.35 3.51
CA SER A 584 3.16 -10.18 4.37
C SER A 584 3.91 -9.04 3.68
N LEU A 585 3.18 -8.01 3.30
CA LEU A 585 3.70 -6.84 2.61
C LEU A 585 3.57 -5.60 3.51
N PRO A 586 4.51 -4.65 3.44
CA PRO A 586 4.46 -3.43 4.24
C PRO A 586 3.30 -2.53 3.79
N GLY A 587 2.73 -1.81 4.75
CA GLY A 587 1.62 -0.88 4.54
C GLY A 587 1.91 0.50 5.14
N TYR A 588 0.85 1.13 5.68
CA TYR A 588 0.89 2.43 6.33
C TYR A 588 1.90 2.47 7.51
N MET A 589 2.58 3.60 7.69
CA MET A 589 3.50 3.84 8.80
C MET A 589 2.88 4.90 9.74
N PRO A 590 2.52 4.54 10.98
CA PRO A 590 1.94 5.50 11.93
C PRO A 590 2.88 6.66 12.27
N GLU A 591 2.31 7.84 12.47
CA GLU A 591 3.08 9.00 12.94
C GLU A 591 3.61 8.80 14.36
N LYS A 592 4.88 9.16 14.57
CA LYS A 592 5.55 9.06 15.89
C LYS A 592 5.04 10.06 16.91
N SER A 593 4.64 11.24 16.46
CA SER A 593 4.30 12.38 17.33
C SER A 593 3.18 13.19 16.71
N ASN A 594 2.25 13.64 17.54
CA ASN A 594 1.10 14.42 17.13
C ASN A 594 1.00 15.71 17.96
N LEU A 595 0.51 16.78 17.34
CA LEU A 595 -0.01 17.96 18.04
C LEU A 595 -1.53 17.86 18.07
N THR A 596 -2.14 18.01 19.24
CA THR A 596 -3.59 18.07 19.39
C THR A 596 -4.01 19.42 19.93
N GLY A 597 -5.17 19.90 19.49
CA GLY A 597 -5.73 21.16 19.93
C GLY A 597 -7.25 21.15 19.87
N ALA A 598 -7.89 21.84 20.80
CA ALA A 598 -9.33 22.04 20.81
C ALA A 598 -9.67 23.47 21.21
N VAL A 599 -10.76 24.00 20.68
CA VAL A 599 -11.38 25.25 21.13
C VAL A 599 -12.88 25.10 21.10
N GLY A 600 -13.57 25.60 22.11
CA GLY A 600 -15.02 25.53 22.16
C GLY A 600 -15.66 26.61 23.00
N ILE A 601 -16.96 26.76 22.80
CA ILE A 601 -17.83 27.70 23.50
C ILE A 601 -19.08 26.97 23.95
N THR A 602 -19.57 27.34 25.13
CA THR A 602 -20.72 26.74 25.79
C THR A 602 -21.62 27.84 26.32
N HIS A 603 -22.92 27.63 26.22
CA HIS A 603 -23.94 28.60 26.59
C HIS A 603 -25.13 27.92 27.28
N ASP A 604 -25.44 28.37 28.49
CA ASP A 604 -26.58 27.92 29.29
C ASP A 604 -27.84 28.66 28.84
N LEU A 605 -28.82 27.92 28.35
CA LEU A 605 -30.10 28.44 27.86
C LEU A 605 -31.14 28.66 28.98
N GLY A 606 -30.79 28.30 30.22
CA GLY A 606 -31.73 28.19 31.35
C GLY A 606 -32.45 26.85 31.40
N ASN A 607 -33.23 26.61 32.44
CA ASN A 607 -33.94 25.33 32.68
C ASN A 607 -33.03 24.10 32.60
N GLU A 608 -31.81 24.20 33.15
CA GLU A 608 -30.81 23.13 33.16
C GLU A 608 -30.32 22.68 31.78
N LEU A 609 -30.61 23.45 30.71
CA LEU A 609 -30.21 23.15 29.33
C LEU A 609 -28.96 23.94 28.91
N GLN A 610 -28.00 23.27 28.29
CA GLN A 610 -26.75 23.85 27.81
C GLN A 610 -26.49 23.46 26.36
N VAL A 611 -25.99 24.41 25.55
CA VAL A 611 -25.50 24.16 24.18
C VAL A 611 -24.00 24.39 24.13
N GLY A 612 -23.28 23.54 23.40
CA GLY A 612 -21.84 23.67 23.19
C GLY A 612 -21.46 23.50 21.73
N ALA A 613 -20.42 24.21 21.30
CA ALA A 613 -19.77 24.03 20.01
C ALA A 613 -18.25 23.92 20.21
N SER A 614 -17.59 22.96 19.57
CA SER A 614 -16.13 22.83 19.61
C SER A 614 -15.53 22.45 18.27
N TYR A 615 -14.29 22.90 18.06
CA TYR A 615 -13.43 22.49 16.96
C TYR A 615 -12.21 21.77 17.51
N HIS A 616 -11.82 20.68 16.86
CA HIS A 616 -10.67 19.87 17.19
C HIS A 616 -9.71 19.77 16.02
N PHE A 617 -8.43 19.73 16.35
CA PHE A 617 -7.33 19.47 15.43
C PHE A 617 -6.40 18.44 16.05
N ARG A 618 -5.92 17.51 15.23
CA ARG A 618 -4.88 16.55 15.55
C ARG A 618 -3.97 16.38 14.34
N GLY A 619 -2.67 16.26 14.57
CA GLY A 619 -1.73 15.82 13.54
C GLY A 619 -0.57 16.76 13.25
N THR A 620 0.42 16.25 12.54
CA THR A 620 1.56 17.04 12.03
C THR A 620 1.64 16.95 10.51
N ASP A 621 1.86 15.74 9.99
CA ASP A 621 1.82 15.42 8.57
C ASP A 621 0.41 14.96 8.18
N ASP A 622 -0.04 13.82 8.68
CA ASP A 622 -1.42 13.35 8.66
C ASP A 622 -2.25 14.19 9.63
N ARG A 623 -3.46 14.57 9.22
CA ARG A 623 -4.28 15.55 9.95
C ARG A 623 -5.70 15.08 10.14
N GLN A 624 -6.23 15.31 11.32
CA GLN A 624 -7.63 15.11 11.65
C GLN A 624 -8.22 16.43 12.14
N HIS A 625 -9.37 16.79 11.56
CA HIS A 625 -10.17 17.95 11.93
C HIS A 625 -11.55 17.48 12.37
N GLY A 626 -12.11 18.12 13.40
CA GLY A 626 -13.44 17.80 13.91
C GLY A 626 -14.24 19.05 14.26
N LEU A 627 -15.52 19.05 13.95
CA LEU A 627 -16.51 20.02 14.42
C LEU A 627 -17.59 19.29 15.21
N ASN A 628 -17.93 19.81 16.38
CA ASN A 628 -18.90 19.22 17.29
C ASN A 628 -19.92 20.28 17.74
N LEU A 629 -21.19 19.89 17.76
CA LEU A 629 -22.30 20.62 18.35
C LEU A 629 -22.99 19.71 19.37
N SER A 630 -23.28 20.24 20.55
CA SER A 630 -23.81 19.45 21.66
C SER A 630 -24.94 20.15 22.40
N LEU A 631 -25.81 19.34 22.97
CA LEU A 631 -26.88 19.72 23.88
C LEU A 631 -26.77 18.86 25.13
N GLY A 632 -26.73 19.48 26.30
CA GLY A 632 -26.67 18.80 27.60
C GLY A 632 -27.79 19.27 28.54
N TRP A 633 -28.28 18.39 29.40
CA TRP A 633 -29.30 18.70 30.39
C TRP A 633 -29.15 17.88 31.67
N ASN A 634 -29.61 18.43 32.79
CA ASN A 634 -29.68 17.70 34.07
C ASN A 634 -31.11 17.17 34.31
N TRP A 635 -31.26 16.11 35.11
CA TRP A 635 -32.55 15.58 35.57
C TRP A 635 -32.47 14.77 36.87
#